data_AF-A0A978VA02-F1
#
_entry.id   AF-A0A978VA02-F1
#
_cell.length_a   1.000
_cell.length_b   1.000
_cell.length_c   1.000
_cell.angle_alpha   90.00
_cell.angle_beta   90.00
_cell.angle_gamma   90.00
#
_symmetry.space_group_name_H-M   'P 1'
#
loop_
_entity.id
_entity.type
_entity.pdbx_description
1 polymer ?
#
loop_
_entity_poly.entity_id
_entity_poly.type
_entity_poly.pdbx_seq_one_letter_code
_entity_poly.pdbx_strand_id
1 'polypeptide(L)'
;MVWRIRSKARWIVPSMASLRPPSISKDTFHCPPLSGFTSSLVGLPKRSLACSDPKNQLIYSAEAGENHSGLLPSVERNLTLRLEASGASSAQDCTNIKAENVYDGNSRVDLFGEMKTRFLSFKKHKYLEEREHFRTLAEAQAPKLSCVLNLQVQEQFMVIACADSRVCPSNILGFQPGEAFIIRNVANLNGPSETNAALEFAVNTLQVENILVIGHSRCGGIETLMSMQDDDNSSFIHSWIIKAKTAKLRAKAAVPHLNFEQQCRHCERESINNSLMNLLTYPWIEERAKKDMLSIHGGYYDFLNCTFEKWDLDAKNSNVTEKGARYLVKDTMYWY
;
A
#
# COMPACT_ATOMS: atom_id res chain seq x y z
N MET A 1 -9.43 -7.18 -22.57
CA MET A 1 -8.03 -7.65 -22.45
C MET A 1 -7.89 -8.43 -21.16
N VAL A 2 -7.38 -9.66 -21.21
CA VAL A 2 -7.20 -10.52 -20.02
C VAL A 2 -5.72 -10.67 -19.73
N TRP A 3 -5.29 -10.35 -18.50
CA TRP A 3 -3.92 -10.56 -18.06
C TRP A 3 -3.64 -12.06 -17.92
N ARG A 4 -2.77 -12.60 -18.77
CA ARG A 4 -2.27 -13.99 -18.66
C ARG A 4 -1.00 -14.03 -17.81
N ILE A 5 -1.15 -14.30 -16.51
CA ILE A 5 -0.03 -14.72 -15.66
C ILE A 5 0.25 -16.20 -15.96
N ARG A 6 1.49 -16.55 -16.33
CA ARG A 6 1.90 -17.92 -16.67
C ARG A 6 2.40 -18.69 -15.44
N SER A 7 1.50 -19.01 -14.51
CA SER A 7 1.81 -19.86 -13.35
C SER A 7 1.89 -21.34 -13.75
N LYS A 8 3.09 -21.87 -14.01
CA LYS A 8 3.32 -23.33 -14.14
C LYS A 8 3.44 -23.99 -12.75
N ALA A 9 2.35 -24.05 -12.00
CA ALA A 9 2.24 -24.91 -10.82
C ALA A 9 1.59 -26.25 -11.21
N ARG A 10 2.29 -27.37 -10.95
CA ARG A 10 1.81 -28.71 -11.29
C ARG A 10 1.09 -29.30 -10.06
N TRP A 11 -0.23 -29.41 -10.13
CA TRP A 11 -1.02 -29.99 -9.05
C TRP A 11 -0.75 -31.49 -8.92
N ILE A 12 -0.36 -31.94 -7.73
CA ILE A 12 -0.36 -33.35 -7.33
C ILE A 12 -1.39 -33.49 -6.21
N VAL A 13 -2.42 -34.30 -6.45
CA VAL A 13 -3.51 -34.56 -5.49
C VAL A 13 -3.37 -35.99 -4.97
N PRO A 14 -3.19 -36.20 -3.66
CA PRO A 14 -3.38 -37.51 -3.06
C PRO A 14 -4.88 -37.77 -2.84
N SER A 15 -5.37 -38.91 -3.33
CA SER A 15 -6.71 -39.42 -3.02
C SER A 15 -6.77 -39.88 -1.57
N MET A 16 -7.83 -39.51 -0.84
CA MET A 16 -8.23 -40.18 0.40
C MET A 16 -9.71 -40.55 0.38
N ALA A 17 -10.01 -41.71 0.97
CA ALA A 17 -11.25 -42.44 0.77
C ALA A 17 -12.44 -41.91 1.60
N SER A 18 -13.62 -42.34 1.18
CA SER A 18 -14.92 -41.98 1.75
C SER A 18 -15.15 -42.46 3.18
N LEU A 19 -15.69 -41.58 4.03
CA LEU A 19 -16.52 -41.96 5.19
C LEU A 19 -17.83 -41.17 5.15
N ARG A 20 -18.96 -41.88 5.22
CA ARG A 20 -20.32 -41.30 5.28
C ARG A 20 -20.72 -41.01 6.73
N PRO A 21 -21.37 -39.86 7.02
CA PRO A 21 -22.30 -39.73 8.13
C PRO A 21 -23.69 -40.29 7.76
N PRO A 22 -24.53 -40.70 8.74
CA PRO A 22 -25.87 -41.22 8.49
C PRO A 22 -26.91 -40.11 8.24
N SER A 23 -27.95 -40.44 7.49
CA SER A 23 -29.11 -39.59 7.17
C SER A 23 -30.21 -39.68 8.22
N ILE A 24 -30.72 -38.55 8.72
CA ILE A 24 -31.99 -38.44 9.45
C ILE A 24 -32.85 -37.31 8.85
N SER A 25 -34.15 -37.34 9.14
CA SER A 25 -35.29 -36.88 8.35
C SER A 25 -35.42 -35.38 8.06
N LYS A 26 -36.12 -35.10 6.96
CA LYS A 26 -36.77 -33.81 6.67
C LYS A 26 -37.96 -33.62 7.61
N ASP A 27 -38.18 -32.38 8.06
CA ASP A 27 -39.52 -31.86 8.30
C ASP A 27 -39.59 -30.39 7.88
N THR A 28 -40.67 -30.03 7.18
CA THR A 28 -40.93 -28.72 6.59
C THR A 28 -41.94 -27.94 7.41
N PHE A 29 -41.64 -26.70 7.80
CA PHE A 29 -42.68 -25.73 8.18
C PHE A 29 -42.41 -24.32 7.64
N HIS A 30 -43.51 -23.65 7.27
CA HIS A 30 -43.53 -22.33 6.62
C HIS A 30 -43.38 -21.17 7.62
N CYS A 31 -42.79 -20.06 7.16
CA CYS A 31 -42.97 -18.75 7.79
C CYS A 31 -44.19 -18.00 7.20
N PRO A 32 -45.12 -17.47 8.01
CA PRO A 32 -46.08 -16.47 7.60
C PRO A 32 -45.54 -15.03 7.80
N PRO A 33 -46.04 -14.03 7.05
CA PRO A 33 -45.75 -12.62 7.30
C PRO A 33 -46.68 -12.04 8.40
N LEU A 34 -46.24 -10.98 9.07
CA LEU A 34 -47.07 -10.22 10.01
C LEU A 34 -47.02 -8.73 9.69
N SER A 35 -48.18 -8.18 9.32
CA SER A 35 -48.40 -6.76 9.09
C SER A 35 -49.38 -6.19 10.11
N GLY A 36 -48.96 -5.10 10.78
CA GLY A 36 -49.83 -4.01 11.22
C GLY A 36 -50.73 -4.23 12.44
N PHE A 37 -50.61 -3.32 13.41
CA PHE A 37 -51.76 -2.70 14.05
C PHE A 37 -51.57 -1.18 14.14
N THR A 38 -52.67 -0.44 14.08
CA THR A 38 -52.73 1.01 13.87
C THR A 38 -53.37 1.74 15.05
N SER A 39 -53.32 3.08 14.96
CA SER A 39 -54.21 4.13 15.53
C SER A 39 -53.62 4.94 16.70
N SER A 40 -53.82 6.27 16.81
CA SER A 40 -54.39 7.25 15.87
C SER A 40 -54.08 8.71 16.30
N LEU A 41 -53.99 9.62 15.31
CA LEU A 41 -54.36 11.08 15.25
C LEU A 41 -54.39 11.92 16.55
N VAL A 42 -53.89 13.16 16.60
CA VAL A 42 -54.17 14.37 15.77
C VAL A 42 -52.92 15.28 15.78
N GLY A 43 -52.60 16.19 14.83
CA GLY A 43 -53.34 16.76 13.69
C GLY A 43 -52.50 17.76 12.86
N LEU A 44 -53.05 18.93 12.52
CA LEU A 44 -52.49 19.98 11.65
C LEU A 44 -52.99 21.40 12.07
N PRO A 45 -52.34 22.51 11.64
CA PRO A 45 -52.78 23.18 10.39
C PRO A 45 -51.67 23.43 9.36
N LYS A 46 -52.10 23.69 8.11
CA LYS A 46 -51.29 23.85 6.89
C LYS A 46 -50.89 25.30 6.60
N ARG A 47 -49.87 25.50 5.75
CA ARG A 47 -49.99 26.34 4.54
C ARG A 47 -49.06 25.89 3.39
N SER A 48 -49.62 25.87 2.17
CA SER A 48 -48.97 25.64 0.86
C SER A 48 -48.35 26.94 0.31
N LEU A 49 -47.64 27.07 -0.82
CA LEU A 49 -47.68 26.56 -2.22
C LEU A 49 -46.26 26.75 -2.83
N ALA A 50 -45.86 26.36 -4.05
CA ALA A 50 -46.19 25.31 -5.03
C ALA A 50 -45.07 25.33 -6.12
N CYS A 51 -44.83 24.24 -6.84
CA CYS A 51 -43.81 24.17 -7.91
C CYS A 51 -44.26 24.79 -9.25
N SER A 52 -43.30 25.09 -10.13
CA SER A 52 -43.52 25.38 -11.56
C SER A 52 -42.31 24.92 -12.42
N ASP A 53 -42.60 24.56 -13.67
CA ASP A 53 -41.89 23.68 -14.62
C ASP A 53 -40.41 23.94 -15.03
N PRO A 54 -39.76 22.93 -15.67
CA PRO A 54 -38.41 23.00 -16.26
C PRO A 54 -38.38 23.20 -17.79
N LYS A 55 -37.28 23.75 -18.34
CA LYS A 55 -36.88 23.60 -19.76
C LYS A 55 -35.36 23.64 -19.96
N ASN A 56 -34.74 22.50 -20.25
CA ASN A 56 -34.09 22.18 -21.54
C ASN A 56 -33.18 20.95 -21.41
N GLN A 57 -33.51 19.88 -22.12
CA GLN A 57 -32.55 18.88 -22.58
C GLN A 57 -32.18 19.23 -24.02
N LEU A 58 -30.93 18.96 -24.42
CA LEU A 58 -30.63 18.63 -25.81
C LEU A 58 -29.74 17.38 -25.85
N ILE A 59 -30.24 16.38 -26.57
CA ILE A 59 -29.63 15.09 -26.84
C ILE A 59 -28.73 15.26 -28.07
N TYR A 60 -27.60 14.56 -28.13
CA TYR A 60 -27.17 13.97 -29.40
C TYR A 60 -26.55 12.60 -29.18
N SER A 61 -27.01 11.63 -29.96
CA SER A 61 -26.65 10.22 -29.90
C SER A 61 -25.28 9.96 -30.50
N ALA A 62 -24.58 8.93 -30.01
CA ALA A 62 -23.45 8.34 -30.71
C ALA A 62 -23.96 7.21 -31.62
N GLU A 63 -23.88 7.41 -32.93
CA GLU A 63 -24.01 6.33 -33.91
C GLU A 63 -22.62 5.92 -34.43
N ALA A 64 -22.44 4.61 -34.62
CA ALA A 64 -21.22 4.05 -35.19
C ALA A 64 -21.32 4.01 -36.73
N GLY A 65 -20.23 4.37 -37.40
CA GLY A 65 -20.10 4.24 -38.85
C GLY A 65 -18.66 3.92 -39.22
N GLU A 66 -18.44 2.78 -39.88
CA GLU A 66 -17.16 2.40 -40.47
C GLU A 66 -16.91 3.21 -41.74
N ASN A 67 -15.64 3.58 -42.04
CA ASN A 67 -14.96 3.19 -43.30
C ASN A 67 -13.61 3.88 -43.61
N HIS A 68 -12.69 3.06 -44.13
CA HIS A 68 -11.68 3.31 -45.18
C HIS A 68 -10.60 4.44 -45.09
N SER A 69 -9.36 3.99 -44.85
CA SER A 69 -8.11 4.27 -45.61
C SER A 69 -7.76 5.67 -46.16
N GLY A 70 -6.60 6.20 -45.75
CA GLY A 70 -5.86 7.29 -46.42
C GLY A 70 -4.37 7.30 -46.03
N LEU A 71 -3.47 7.62 -46.98
CA LEU A 71 -2.00 7.53 -46.83
C LEU A 71 -1.31 8.85 -46.44
N LEU A 72 -0.23 8.74 -45.65
CA LEU A 72 1.02 9.55 -45.68
C LEU A 72 0.95 11.08 -45.39
N PRO A 73 2.09 11.79 -45.18
CA PRO A 73 3.48 11.33 -45.19
C PRO A 73 4.31 11.57 -43.91
N SER A 74 5.47 10.91 -43.89
CA SER A 74 6.57 11.09 -42.93
C SER A 74 7.17 12.50 -42.96
N VAL A 75 7.61 13.00 -41.81
CA VAL A 75 8.57 14.12 -41.71
C VAL A 75 9.81 13.63 -40.98
N GLU A 76 10.84 13.30 -41.74
CA GLU A 76 12.19 13.12 -41.21
C GLU A 76 12.75 14.47 -40.75
N ARG A 77 13.33 14.51 -39.55
CA ARG A 77 14.27 15.57 -39.17
C ARG A 77 15.58 14.94 -38.75
N ASN A 78 16.46 14.77 -39.73
CA ASN A 78 17.86 14.48 -39.50
C ASN A 78 18.51 15.65 -38.77
N LEU A 79 19.04 15.41 -37.57
CA LEU A 79 19.97 16.30 -36.89
C LEU A 79 21.27 15.54 -36.65
N THR A 80 22.13 15.57 -37.67
CA THR A 80 23.47 15.00 -37.64
C THR A 80 24.38 15.91 -36.83
N LEU A 81 24.72 15.52 -35.61
CA LEU A 81 25.81 16.14 -34.84
C LEU A 81 26.96 15.15 -34.69
N ARG A 82 27.97 15.32 -35.55
CA ARG A 82 29.33 14.82 -35.31
C ARG A 82 29.96 15.67 -34.21
N LEU A 83 30.58 15.03 -33.22
CA LEU A 83 31.76 15.58 -32.55
C LEU A 83 32.74 14.43 -32.31
N GLU A 84 34.03 14.71 -32.48
CA GLU A 84 35.08 13.69 -32.55
C GLU A 84 35.64 13.33 -31.17
N ALA A 85 36.24 12.15 -31.06
CA ALA A 85 36.85 11.67 -29.83
C ALA A 85 38.27 12.24 -29.65
N SER A 86 38.64 12.52 -28.40
CA SER A 86 40.02 12.76 -27.96
C SER A 86 40.19 12.16 -26.56
N GLY A 87 41.33 11.50 -26.31
CA GLY A 87 41.41 10.48 -25.26
C GLY A 87 41.95 10.92 -23.90
N ALA A 88 41.68 10.06 -22.91
CA ALA A 88 42.42 9.80 -21.68
C ALA A 88 42.81 10.98 -20.75
N SER A 89 42.23 11.01 -19.54
CA SER A 89 42.81 10.29 -18.39
C SER A 89 42.00 10.53 -17.09
N SER A 90 42.38 9.83 -16.02
CA SER A 90 41.68 9.76 -14.73
C SER A 90 41.78 11.04 -13.89
N ALA A 91 40.65 11.59 -13.46
CA ALA A 91 40.48 12.25 -12.16
C ALA A 91 39.02 12.26 -11.73
N GLN A 92 38.76 12.22 -10.42
CA GLN A 92 37.43 12.45 -9.85
C GLN A 92 37.06 13.93 -10.02
N ASP A 93 35.83 14.22 -10.46
CA ASP A 93 35.24 15.53 -10.20
C ASP A 93 33.72 15.43 -10.01
N CYS A 94 33.24 15.95 -8.89
CA CYS A 94 31.80 16.08 -8.62
C CYS A 94 31.30 17.33 -9.33
N THR A 95 31.03 17.23 -10.63
CA THR A 95 30.62 18.37 -11.45
C THR A 95 29.29 18.95 -10.97
N ASN A 96 29.39 20.01 -10.17
CA ASN A 96 28.31 20.93 -9.85
C ASN A 96 27.54 21.31 -11.12
N ILE A 97 26.25 20.96 -11.19
CA ILE A 97 25.35 21.55 -12.17
C ILE A 97 25.10 22.99 -11.73
N LYS A 98 25.90 23.93 -12.27
CA LYS A 98 25.55 25.35 -12.26
C LYS A 98 24.30 25.54 -13.13
N ALA A 99 23.14 25.49 -12.50
CA ALA A 99 21.90 25.96 -13.10
C ALA A 99 21.95 27.50 -13.14
N GLU A 100 22.49 28.07 -14.21
CA GLU A 100 22.35 29.49 -14.53
C GLU A 100 20.90 29.77 -14.96
N ASN A 101 20.00 29.82 -13.96
CA ASN A 101 18.61 30.20 -14.16
C ASN A 101 18.52 31.71 -14.38
N VAL A 102 18.57 32.12 -15.64
CA VAL A 102 17.96 33.38 -16.08
C VAL A 102 16.46 33.24 -15.82
N TYR A 103 15.98 33.85 -14.73
CA TYR A 103 14.56 33.89 -14.37
C TYR A 103 13.80 34.82 -15.31
N ASP A 104 13.38 34.29 -16.46
CA ASP A 104 12.30 34.91 -17.25
C ASP A 104 10.94 34.56 -16.60
N GLY A 105 10.23 35.62 -16.18
CA GLY A 105 9.13 35.56 -15.21
C GLY A 105 7.81 34.98 -15.71
N ASN A 106 7.81 34.20 -16.80
CA ASN A 106 6.57 33.67 -17.39
C ASN A 106 6.68 32.22 -17.92
N SER A 107 7.80 31.53 -17.70
CA SER A 107 7.94 30.12 -18.07
C SER A 107 7.19 29.21 -17.09
N ARG A 108 5.99 28.78 -17.49
CA ARG A 108 5.24 27.72 -16.80
C ARG A 108 6.05 26.43 -16.89
N VAL A 109 6.74 26.08 -15.80
CA VAL A 109 7.60 24.90 -15.69
C VAL A 109 6.90 23.65 -16.25
N ASP A 110 7.50 23.02 -17.26
CA ASP A 110 6.99 21.77 -17.83
C ASP A 110 7.26 20.60 -16.86
N LEU A 111 6.34 20.43 -15.92
CA LEU A 111 6.37 19.34 -14.93
C LEU A 111 6.46 17.96 -15.59
N PHE A 112 5.85 17.77 -16.76
CA PHE A 112 5.87 16.48 -17.47
C PHE A 112 7.16 16.31 -18.29
N GLY A 113 7.75 17.39 -18.82
CA GLY A 113 9.08 17.40 -19.41
C GLY A 113 10.18 17.01 -18.42
N GLU A 114 10.09 17.50 -17.18
CA GLU A 114 10.98 17.10 -16.10
C GLU A 114 10.79 15.61 -15.71
N MET A 115 9.54 15.15 -15.56
CA MET A 115 9.26 13.72 -15.32
C MET A 115 9.77 12.82 -16.46
N LYS A 116 9.61 13.24 -17.72
CA LYS A 116 10.16 12.56 -18.90
C LYS A 116 11.68 12.48 -18.84
N THR A 117 12.35 13.56 -18.44
CA THR A 117 13.81 13.61 -18.30
C THR A 117 14.29 12.63 -17.23
N ARG A 118 13.63 12.59 -16.06
CA ARG A 118 13.90 11.61 -15.00
C ARG A 118 13.68 10.16 -15.47
N PHE A 119 12.60 9.88 -16.20
CA PHE A 119 12.35 8.55 -16.75
C PHE A 119 13.40 8.13 -17.80
N LEU A 120 13.82 9.04 -18.68
CA LEU A 120 14.89 8.76 -19.65
C LEU A 120 16.24 8.53 -18.97
N SER A 121 16.53 9.25 -17.89
CA SER A 121 17.70 9.00 -17.04
C SER A 121 17.65 7.60 -16.41
N PHE A 122 16.54 7.24 -15.74
CA PHE A 122 16.33 5.88 -15.21
C PHE A 122 16.47 4.80 -16.30
N LYS A 123 15.91 5.03 -17.50
CA LYS A 123 16.03 4.09 -18.62
C LYS A 123 17.50 3.88 -19.00
N LYS A 124 18.28 4.97 -19.11
CA LYS A 124 19.68 4.91 -19.51
C LYS A 124 20.58 4.31 -18.44
N HIS A 125 20.44 4.79 -17.20
CA HIS A 125 21.38 4.57 -16.09
C HIS A 125 20.96 3.51 -15.07
N LYS A 126 19.83 2.84 -15.30
CA LYS A 126 19.40 1.69 -14.49
C LYS A 126 18.86 0.57 -15.36
N TYR A 127 17.81 0.82 -16.15
CA TYR A 127 17.17 -0.24 -16.94
C TYR A 127 18.08 -0.87 -18.00
N LEU A 128 18.89 -0.07 -18.70
CA LEU A 128 19.81 -0.58 -19.73
C LEU A 128 21.12 -1.16 -19.15
N GLU A 129 21.55 -0.69 -17.98
CA GLU A 129 22.74 -1.21 -17.28
C GLU A 129 22.41 -2.55 -16.58
N GLU A 130 21.27 -2.64 -15.88
CA GLU A 130 20.76 -3.85 -15.21
C GLU A 130 19.85 -4.71 -16.13
N ARG A 131 20.08 -4.70 -17.45
CA ARG A 131 19.12 -5.21 -18.46
C ARG A 131 18.72 -6.68 -18.28
N GLU A 132 19.60 -7.52 -17.72
CA GLU A 132 19.29 -8.92 -17.45
C GLU A 132 18.29 -9.07 -16.29
N HIS A 133 18.50 -8.35 -15.18
CA HIS A 133 17.57 -8.30 -14.04
C HIS A 133 16.17 -7.89 -14.49
N PHE A 134 16.07 -6.78 -15.24
CA PHE A 134 14.80 -6.32 -15.79
C PHE A 134 14.18 -7.26 -16.83
N ARG A 135 14.96 -8.13 -17.49
CA ARG A 135 14.41 -9.19 -18.36
C ARG A 135 13.75 -10.28 -17.51
N THR A 136 14.38 -10.72 -16.42
CA THR A 136 13.76 -11.69 -15.51
C THR A 136 12.50 -11.13 -14.85
N LEU A 137 12.54 -9.88 -14.38
CA LEU A 137 11.36 -9.22 -13.79
C LEU A 137 10.18 -9.09 -14.76
N ALA A 138 10.43 -9.05 -16.07
CA ALA A 138 9.38 -9.05 -17.08
C ALA A 138 8.69 -10.43 -17.24
N GLU A 139 9.31 -11.52 -16.78
CA GLU A 139 8.71 -12.86 -16.75
C GLU A 139 7.94 -13.11 -15.44
N ALA A 140 8.47 -12.65 -14.31
CA ALA A 140 7.80 -12.68 -13.01
C ALA A 140 8.30 -11.56 -12.08
N GLN A 141 7.40 -10.93 -11.32
CA GLN A 141 7.75 -9.94 -10.29
C GLN A 141 8.47 -10.54 -9.06
N ALA A 142 8.32 -11.85 -8.89
CA ALA A 142 8.76 -12.66 -7.76
C ALA A 142 9.55 -13.88 -8.25
N PRO A 143 10.62 -13.70 -9.05
CA PRO A 143 11.39 -14.84 -9.53
C PRO A 143 12.17 -15.40 -8.34
N LYS A 144 11.80 -16.58 -7.84
CA LYS A 144 12.60 -17.36 -6.88
C LYS A 144 13.88 -17.87 -7.58
N LEU A 145 14.77 -16.95 -7.91
CA LEU A 145 15.95 -17.10 -8.77
C LEU A 145 17.13 -17.76 -8.01
N SER A 146 16.85 -18.81 -7.23
CA SER A 146 17.83 -19.42 -6.32
C SER A 146 18.85 -20.36 -6.98
N CYS A 147 18.83 -20.51 -8.32
CA CYS A 147 19.51 -21.64 -8.98
C CYS A 147 20.50 -21.32 -10.12
N VAL A 148 20.72 -20.06 -10.52
CA VAL A 148 21.56 -19.79 -11.72
C VAL A 148 22.91 -19.14 -11.40
N LEU A 149 23.05 -18.32 -10.35
CA LEU A 149 24.27 -17.49 -10.15
C LEU A 149 24.78 -17.32 -8.71
N ASN A 150 24.49 -18.23 -7.76
CA ASN A 150 25.08 -18.23 -6.39
C ASN A 150 24.99 -16.89 -5.60
N LEU A 151 24.06 -16.02 -5.98
CA LEU A 151 23.88 -14.69 -5.40
C LEU A 151 22.51 -14.63 -4.71
N GLN A 152 22.56 -14.47 -3.39
CA GLN A 152 21.48 -14.20 -2.42
C GLN A 152 20.07 -14.76 -2.71
N VAL A 153 19.57 -15.53 -1.74
CA VAL A 153 18.13 -15.74 -1.58
C VAL A 153 17.46 -14.36 -1.53
N GLN A 154 16.62 -14.09 -2.53
CA GLN A 154 15.83 -12.87 -2.58
C GLN A 154 14.64 -13.01 -1.64
N GLU A 155 14.90 -12.71 -0.37
CA GLU A 155 13.92 -12.55 0.70
C GLU A 155 12.85 -11.55 0.28
N GLN A 156 11.65 -12.03 -0.04
CA GLN A 156 10.58 -11.17 -0.52
C GLN A 156 9.84 -10.51 0.65
N PHE A 157 9.73 -9.19 0.59
CA PHE A 157 9.01 -8.38 1.58
C PHE A 157 7.62 -8.00 1.10
N MET A 158 6.63 -8.06 1.99
CA MET A 158 5.44 -7.22 1.93
C MET A 158 5.68 -6.00 2.84
N VAL A 159 5.59 -4.79 2.29
CA VAL A 159 5.81 -3.56 3.06
C VAL A 159 4.53 -2.74 3.14
N ILE A 160 4.08 -2.44 4.36
CA ILE A 160 3.03 -1.46 4.63
C ILE A 160 3.70 -0.18 5.11
N ALA A 161 3.61 0.90 4.34
CA ALA A 161 4.24 2.17 4.66
C ALA A 161 3.28 3.35 4.50
N CYS A 162 3.69 4.53 4.96
CA CYS A 162 2.85 5.72 4.87
C CYS A 162 2.84 6.28 3.43
N ALA A 163 1.71 6.86 3.02
CA ALA A 163 1.57 7.60 1.75
C ALA A 163 2.31 8.95 1.75
N ASP A 164 2.84 9.38 2.89
CA ASP A 164 3.63 10.61 3.06
C ASP A 164 4.82 10.69 2.08
N SER A 165 4.92 11.79 1.35
CA SER A 165 5.88 11.96 0.24
C SER A 165 7.36 11.87 0.66
N ARG A 166 7.65 12.05 1.96
CA ARG A 166 9.01 12.04 2.51
C ARG A 166 9.55 10.61 2.75
N VAL A 167 8.68 9.61 2.80
CA VAL A 167 9.00 8.28 3.34
C VAL A 167 8.78 7.12 2.35
N CYS A 168 9.32 7.25 1.14
CA CYS A 168 9.30 6.16 0.16
C CYS A 168 10.21 5.00 0.60
N PRO A 169 9.69 3.77 0.86
CA PRO A 169 10.50 2.69 1.41
C PRO A 169 11.66 2.26 0.52
N SER A 170 11.46 2.21 -0.80
CA SER A 170 12.51 1.86 -1.76
C SER A 170 13.68 2.85 -1.77
N ASN A 171 13.43 4.13 -1.43
CA ASN A 171 14.48 5.13 -1.33
C ASN A 171 15.25 5.05 0.00
N ILE A 172 14.55 4.74 1.10
CA ILE A 172 15.13 4.75 2.46
C ILE A 172 15.84 3.44 2.80
N LEU A 173 15.24 2.31 2.40
CA LEU A 173 15.75 0.97 2.67
C LEU A 173 16.48 0.35 1.48
N GLY A 174 16.59 1.09 0.37
CA GLY A 174 17.36 0.65 -0.80
C GLY A 174 16.75 -0.52 -1.58
N PHE A 175 15.46 -0.86 -1.40
CA PHE A 175 14.83 -1.96 -2.11
C PHE A 175 14.92 -1.80 -3.64
N GLN A 176 15.45 -2.83 -4.29
CA GLN A 176 15.51 -2.95 -5.74
C GLN A 176 14.18 -3.43 -6.33
N PRO A 177 13.95 -3.22 -7.63
CA PRO A 177 12.78 -3.80 -8.31
C PRO A 177 12.73 -5.32 -8.12
N GLY A 178 11.61 -5.83 -7.60
CA GLY A 178 11.39 -7.25 -7.30
C GLY A 178 11.55 -7.66 -5.83
N GLU A 179 12.21 -6.86 -4.99
CA GLU A 179 12.51 -7.26 -3.59
C GLU A 179 11.33 -7.03 -2.62
N ALA A 180 10.51 -6.00 -2.88
CA ALA A 180 9.41 -5.61 -2.02
C ALA A 180 8.11 -5.36 -2.79
N PHE A 181 7.04 -6.03 -2.37
CA PHE A 181 5.66 -5.71 -2.73
C PHE A 181 5.13 -4.67 -1.72
N ILE A 182 4.89 -3.43 -2.16
CA ILE A 182 4.67 -2.29 -1.26
C ILE A 182 3.23 -1.77 -1.40
N ILE A 183 2.53 -1.63 -0.28
CA ILE A 183 1.32 -0.79 -0.18
C ILE A 183 1.62 0.48 0.63
N ARG A 184 1.07 1.61 0.18
CA ARG A 184 1.22 2.91 0.85
C ARG A 184 -0.14 3.54 1.11
N ASN A 185 -0.45 3.82 2.38
CA ASN A 185 -1.72 4.43 2.80
C ASN A 185 -1.48 5.45 3.93
N VAL A 186 -2.50 6.23 4.31
CA VAL A 186 -2.32 7.27 5.34
C VAL A 186 -2.05 6.62 6.70
N ALA A 187 -0.95 6.99 7.34
CA ALA A 187 -0.47 6.43 8.62
C ALA A 187 -0.22 4.90 8.63
N ASN A 188 0.13 4.30 7.48
CA ASN A 188 0.65 2.91 7.40
C ASN A 188 -0.20 1.85 8.13
N LEU A 189 -1.52 2.03 8.11
CA LEU A 189 -2.48 1.19 8.82
C LEU A 189 -2.85 -0.06 8.00
N ASN A 190 -3.23 -1.12 8.70
CA ASN A 190 -3.91 -2.27 8.10
C ASN A 190 -5.37 -2.35 8.56
N GLY A 191 -6.17 -3.13 7.83
CA GLY A 191 -7.60 -3.32 8.07
C GLY A 191 -8.41 -3.36 6.76
N PRO A 192 -9.73 -3.59 6.86
CA PRO A 192 -10.59 -3.83 5.71
C PRO A 192 -10.54 -2.67 4.71
N SER A 193 -9.92 -2.95 3.56
CA SER A 193 -9.64 -2.09 2.40
C SER A 193 -8.82 -2.87 1.37
N GLU A 194 -8.29 -2.17 0.36
CA GLU A 194 -7.22 -2.63 -0.55
C GLU A 194 -6.04 -3.31 0.16
N THR A 195 -5.76 -2.94 1.42
CA THR A 195 -4.70 -3.55 2.24
C THR A 195 -4.91 -5.04 2.48
N ASN A 196 -6.18 -5.51 2.59
CA ASN A 196 -6.47 -6.94 2.72
C ASN A 196 -6.12 -7.70 1.43
N ALA A 197 -6.52 -7.18 0.28
CA ALA A 197 -6.23 -7.81 -1.02
C ALA A 197 -4.72 -7.82 -1.31
N ALA A 198 -4.01 -6.75 -0.95
CA ALA A 198 -2.55 -6.67 -1.05
C ALA A 198 -1.85 -7.71 -0.15
N LEU A 199 -2.27 -7.83 1.13
CA LEU A 199 -1.73 -8.83 2.05
C LEU A 199 -2.01 -10.27 1.60
N GLU A 200 -3.24 -10.56 1.18
CA GLU A 200 -3.62 -11.89 0.67
C GLU A 200 -2.84 -12.25 -0.59
N PHE A 201 -2.70 -11.32 -1.54
CA PHE A 201 -1.90 -11.55 -2.74
C PHE A 201 -0.43 -11.78 -2.41
N ALA A 202 0.18 -10.95 -1.55
CA ALA A 202 1.57 -11.09 -1.16
C ALA A 202 1.85 -12.42 -0.44
N VAL A 203 1.06 -12.77 0.57
CA VAL A 203 1.30 -13.98 1.39
C VAL A 203 0.83 -15.25 0.67
N ASN A 204 -0.39 -15.27 0.12
CA ASN A 204 -0.96 -16.49 -0.46
C ASN A 204 -0.56 -16.73 -1.92
N THR A 205 -0.31 -15.67 -2.71
CA THR A 205 0.08 -15.81 -4.13
C THR A 205 1.59 -15.66 -4.36
N LEU A 206 2.22 -14.59 -3.85
CA LEU A 206 3.68 -14.37 -4.03
C LEU A 206 4.53 -15.17 -3.05
N GLN A 207 3.93 -15.60 -1.93
CA GLN A 207 4.61 -16.31 -0.85
C GLN A 207 5.80 -15.49 -0.33
N VAL A 208 5.53 -14.22 0.00
CA VAL A 208 6.48 -13.40 0.76
C VAL A 208 6.83 -14.07 2.08
N GLU A 209 8.06 -13.89 2.53
CA GLU A 209 8.63 -14.54 3.71
C GLU A 209 8.74 -13.53 4.88
N ASN A 210 8.57 -12.23 4.60
CA ASN A 210 8.65 -11.14 5.57
C ASN A 210 7.51 -10.11 5.36
N ILE A 211 6.85 -9.65 6.44
CA ILE A 211 5.94 -8.49 6.44
C ILE A 211 6.54 -7.38 7.31
N LEU A 212 6.79 -6.20 6.73
CA LEU A 212 7.35 -5.04 7.43
C LEU A 212 6.33 -3.88 7.45
N VAL A 213 5.92 -3.45 8.64
CA VAL A 213 5.07 -2.26 8.84
C VAL A 213 5.95 -1.08 9.26
N ILE A 214 6.05 -0.07 8.41
CA ILE A 214 6.92 1.10 8.60
C ILE A 214 6.08 2.33 8.96
N GLY A 215 6.18 2.76 10.22
CA GLY A 215 5.79 4.11 10.65
C GLY A 215 6.97 5.08 10.58
N HIS A 216 6.68 6.36 10.84
CA HIS A 216 7.69 7.42 10.73
C HIS A 216 7.39 8.60 11.65
N SER A 217 8.42 9.40 11.92
CA SER A 217 8.33 10.68 12.63
C SER A 217 7.39 11.69 11.96
N ARG A 218 6.69 12.51 12.76
CA ARG A 218 5.84 13.62 12.29
C ARG A 218 4.80 13.12 11.27
N CYS A 219 4.15 12.01 11.59
CA CYS A 219 3.11 11.43 10.75
C CYS A 219 1.80 12.22 10.88
N GLY A 220 1.45 13.01 9.86
CA GLY A 220 0.23 13.85 9.88
C GLY A 220 -1.06 13.05 10.13
N GLY A 221 -1.13 11.79 9.72
CA GLY A 221 -2.27 10.92 10.04
C GLY A 221 -2.37 10.57 11.54
N ILE A 222 -1.24 10.32 12.22
CA ILE A 222 -1.19 10.10 13.68
C ILE A 222 -1.40 11.41 14.45
N GLU A 223 -0.86 12.52 13.97
CA GLU A 223 -1.13 13.85 14.54
C GLU A 223 -2.63 14.20 14.46
N THR A 224 -3.26 13.89 13.32
CA THR A 224 -4.72 14.00 13.18
C THR A 224 -5.39 13.08 14.21
N LEU A 225 -5.05 11.79 14.28
CA LEU A 225 -5.61 10.83 15.24
C LEU A 225 -5.59 11.35 16.69
N MET A 226 -4.46 11.89 17.12
CA MET A 226 -4.22 12.33 18.49
C MET A 226 -5.02 13.60 18.86
N SER A 227 -5.27 14.46 17.87
CA SER A 227 -6.04 15.71 18.01
C SER A 227 -7.55 15.56 17.83
N MET A 228 -8.05 14.52 17.14
CA MET A 228 -9.50 14.29 17.02
C MET A 228 -10.17 14.14 18.39
N GLN A 229 -11.39 14.67 18.52
CA GLN A 229 -12.34 14.20 19.53
C GLN A 229 -13.07 12.94 19.01
N ASP A 230 -13.82 12.25 19.86
CA ASP A 230 -14.54 11.02 19.47
C ASP A 230 -15.88 11.29 18.76
N ASP A 231 -16.12 12.53 18.37
CA ASP A 231 -17.36 13.00 17.73
C ASP A 231 -17.47 12.56 16.26
N ASP A 232 -18.71 12.46 15.79
CA ASP A 232 -19.05 11.80 14.52
C ASP A 232 -18.72 12.67 13.29
N ASN A 233 -17.44 12.72 12.91
CA ASN A 233 -16.95 13.41 11.72
C ASN A 233 -17.02 12.48 10.49
N SER A 234 -17.87 12.86 9.52
CA SER A 234 -18.20 12.06 8.33
C SER A 234 -17.12 12.00 7.24
N SER A 235 -15.91 12.51 7.49
CA SER A 235 -14.83 12.46 6.51
C SER A 235 -14.20 11.07 6.35
N PHE A 236 -13.72 10.77 5.14
CA PHE A 236 -12.96 9.54 4.86
C PHE A 236 -11.66 9.46 5.67
N ILE A 237 -11.02 10.60 5.97
CA ILE A 237 -9.80 10.66 6.79
C ILE A 237 -10.12 10.23 8.22
N HIS A 238 -11.20 10.74 8.81
CA HIS A 238 -11.65 10.33 10.15
C HIS A 238 -11.96 8.83 10.19
N SER A 239 -12.82 8.36 9.27
CA SER A 239 -13.22 6.95 9.13
C SER A 239 -12.04 5.99 8.89
N TRP A 240 -10.98 6.46 8.24
CA TRP A 240 -9.77 5.67 8.01
C TRP A 240 -8.88 5.61 9.26
N ILE A 241 -8.53 6.78 9.81
CA ILE A 241 -7.53 6.90 10.86
C ILE A 241 -8.06 6.42 12.23
N ILE A 242 -9.37 6.50 12.48
CA ILE A 242 -9.99 6.00 13.72
C ILE A 242 -9.78 4.49 13.94
N LYS A 243 -9.40 3.73 12.89
CA LYS A 243 -8.96 2.33 12.99
C LYS A 243 -7.75 2.15 13.93
N ALA A 244 -6.95 3.20 14.14
CA ALA A 244 -5.83 3.24 15.08
C ALA A 244 -6.20 3.77 16.49
N LYS A 245 -7.50 3.94 16.82
CA LYS A 245 -7.95 4.45 18.14
C LYS A 245 -7.34 3.69 19.33
N THR A 246 -7.14 2.39 19.23
CA THR A 246 -6.47 1.59 20.26
C THR A 246 -5.04 2.06 20.54
N ALA A 247 -4.28 2.46 19.51
CA ALA A 247 -2.93 3.01 19.65
C ALA A 247 -2.95 4.39 20.34
N LYS A 248 -3.90 5.27 19.97
CA LYS A 248 -4.13 6.56 20.63
C LYS A 248 -4.41 6.39 22.13
N LEU A 249 -5.29 5.45 22.49
CA LEU A 249 -5.63 5.18 23.89
C LEU A 249 -4.42 4.65 24.67
N ARG A 250 -3.67 3.71 24.10
CA ARG A 250 -2.42 3.18 24.70
C ARG A 250 -1.37 4.27 24.89
N ALA A 251 -1.12 5.08 23.87
CA ALA A 251 -0.14 6.16 23.94
C ALA A 251 -0.52 7.23 24.99
N LYS A 252 -1.78 7.67 25.02
CA LYS A 252 -2.24 8.63 26.05
C LYS A 252 -2.18 8.05 27.47
N ALA A 253 -2.40 6.74 27.64
CA ALA A 253 -2.27 6.06 28.93
C ALA A 253 -0.81 5.85 29.36
N ALA A 254 0.10 5.58 28.43
CA ALA A 254 1.52 5.34 28.70
C ALA A 254 2.31 6.62 28.99
N VAL A 255 2.01 7.72 28.28
CA VAL A 255 2.75 9.00 28.39
C VAL A 255 1.84 10.23 28.61
N PRO A 256 0.92 10.23 29.58
CA PRO A 256 -0.06 11.30 29.79
C PRO A 256 0.55 12.66 30.16
N HIS A 257 1.76 12.65 30.72
CA HIS A 257 2.49 13.81 31.22
C HIS A 257 3.41 14.45 30.17
N LEU A 258 3.62 13.79 29.02
CA LEU A 258 4.45 14.33 27.94
C LEU A 258 3.64 15.33 27.08
N ASN A 259 4.35 16.20 26.36
CA ASN A 259 3.71 17.17 25.47
C ASN A 259 3.05 16.49 24.25
N PHE A 260 2.18 17.21 23.54
CA PHE A 260 1.40 16.65 22.42
C PHE A 260 2.28 15.99 21.33
N GLU A 261 3.40 16.61 20.96
CA GLU A 261 4.33 16.04 19.97
C GLU A 261 4.95 14.73 20.45
N GLN A 262 5.39 14.67 21.71
CA GLN A 262 5.93 13.46 22.32
C GLN A 262 4.86 12.35 22.43
N GLN A 263 3.62 12.69 22.74
CA GLN A 263 2.50 11.75 22.71
C GLN A 263 2.24 11.23 21.28
N CYS A 264 2.33 12.09 20.25
CA CYS A 264 2.26 11.66 18.84
C CYS A 264 3.42 10.71 18.49
N ARG A 265 4.67 11.04 18.84
CA ARG A 265 5.86 10.17 18.62
C ARG A 265 5.74 8.80 19.28
N HIS A 266 5.05 8.71 20.42
CA HIS A 266 4.72 7.45 21.07
C HIS A 266 3.56 6.73 20.35
N CYS A 267 2.52 7.45 19.95
CA CYS A 267 1.39 6.90 19.19
C CYS A 267 1.79 6.37 17.80
N GLU A 268 2.81 6.94 17.15
CA GLU A 268 3.36 6.42 15.89
C GLU A 268 3.89 4.98 16.08
N ARG A 269 4.58 4.70 17.20
CA ARG A 269 5.06 3.35 17.57
C ARG A 269 3.94 2.42 17.97
N GLU A 270 3.03 2.87 18.83
CA GLU A 270 1.85 2.08 19.23
C GLU A 270 0.96 1.73 18.02
N SER A 271 0.91 2.59 17.00
CA SER A 271 0.16 2.33 15.77
C SER A 271 0.78 1.21 14.94
N ILE A 272 2.12 1.16 14.83
CA ILE A 272 2.83 0.03 14.24
C ILE A 272 2.48 -1.24 15.03
N ASN A 273 2.65 -1.25 16.35
CA ASN A 273 2.42 -2.42 17.20
C ASN A 273 0.97 -2.92 17.16
N ASN A 274 0.00 -2.01 17.11
CA ASN A 274 -1.40 -2.34 16.89
C ASN A 274 -1.61 -2.99 15.52
N SER A 275 -0.96 -2.48 14.47
CA SER A 275 -0.99 -3.11 13.15
C SER A 275 -0.31 -4.48 13.12
N LEU A 276 0.80 -4.69 13.82
CA LEU A 276 1.42 -6.03 13.93
C LEU A 276 0.46 -7.05 14.55
N MET A 277 -0.30 -6.67 15.58
CA MET A 277 -1.32 -7.55 16.16
C MET A 277 -2.53 -7.76 15.25
N ASN A 278 -2.95 -6.74 14.50
CA ASN A 278 -3.98 -6.90 13.49
C ASN A 278 -3.58 -7.94 12.43
N LEU A 279 -2.29 -8.05 12.06
CA LEU A 279 -1.82 -9.09 11.11
C LEU A 279 -2.07 -10.52 11.64
N LEU A 280 -2.02 -10.75 12.95
CA LEU A 280 -2.33 -12.06 13.54
C LEU A 280 -3.84 -12.38 13.57
N THR A 281 -4.73 -11.44 13.20
CA THR A 281 -6.18 -11.72 13.06
C THR A 281 -6.53 -12.42 11.76
N TYR A 282 -5.60 -12.52 10.81
CA TYR A 282 -5.76 -13.25 9.55
C TYR A 282 -5.21 -14.67 9.73
N PRO A 283 -6.02 -15.74 9.70
CA PRO A 283 -5.56 -17.09 10.05
C PRO A 283 -4.39 -17.59 9.19
N TRP A 284 -4.35 -17.22 7.91
CA TRP A 284 -3.27 -17.58 6.97
C TRP A 284 -1.96 -16.80 7.19
N ILE A 285 -1.99 -15.67 7.91
CA ILE A 285 -0.77 -15.02 8.42
C ILE A 285 -0.36 -15.69 9.73
N GLU A 286 -1.29 -15.83 10.67
CA GLU A 286 -1.03 -16.37 12.01
C GLU A 286 -0.43 -17.78 11.94
N GLU A 287 -1.01 -18.67 11.13
CA GLU A 287 -0.54 -20.04 10.94
C GLU A 287 0.91 -20.09 10.41
N ARG A 288 1.24 -19.23 9.42
CA ARG A 288 2.58 -19.19 8.83
C ARG A 288 3.60 -18.59 9.80
N ALA A 289 3.23 -17.53 10.51
CA ALA A 289 4.10 -16.89 11.48
C ALA A 289 4.40 -17.82 12.67
N LYS A 290 3.41 -18.58 13.16
CA LYS A 290 3.61 -19.61 14.19
C LYS A 290 4.45 -20.81 13.71
N LYS A 291 4.54 -21.03 12.39
CA LYS A 291 5.37 -22.07 11.75
C LYS A 291 6.75 -21.58 11.28
N ASP A 292 7.14 -20.34 11.63
CA ASP A 292 8.38 -19.68 11.15
C ASP A 292 8.48 -19.57 9.61
N MET A 293 7.34 -19.62 8.90
CA MET A 293 7.26 -19.48 7.44
C MET A 293 6.99 -18.03 6.98
N LEU A 294 6.81 -17.10 7.94
CA LEU A 294 6.47 -15.71 7.70
C LEU A 294 6.88 -14.86 8.89
N SER A 295 7.90 -14.02 8.73
CA SER A 295 8.34 -13.09 9.76
C SER A 295 7.51 -11.81 9.72
N ILE A 296 7.26 -11.20 10.89
CA ILE A 296 6.47 -9.96 11.01
C ILE A 296 7.29 -8.93 11.79
N HIS A 297 7.47 -7.76 11.19
CA HIS A 297 8.43 -6.74 11.63
C HIS A 297 7.74 -5.38 11.77
N GLY A 298 8.08 -4.67 12.84
CA GLY A 298 7.84 -3.24 12.98
C GLY A 298 9.10 -2.44 12.61
N GLY A 299 8.90 -1.31 11.93
CA GLY A 299 9.95 -0.35 11.62
C GLY A 299 9.48 1.09 11.88
N TYR A 300 10.35 1.92 12.44
CA TYR A 300 10.11 3.33 12.68
C TYR A 300 11.24 4.19 12.12
N TYR A 301 10.95 4.99 11.11
CA TYR A 301 11.90 5.90 10.49
C TYR A 301 11.78 7.33 11.06
N ASP A 302 12.81 7.79 11.77
CA ASP A 302 12.91 9.18 12.22
C ASP A 302 13.69 10.00 11.19
N PHE A 303 12.98 10.61 10.23
CA PHE A 303 13.62 11.43 9.19
C PHE A 303 14.19 12.76 9.72
N LEU A 304 13.88 13.15 10.96
CA LEU A 304 14.48 14.35 11.57
C LEU A 304 15.95 14.10 11.93
N ASN A 305 16.27 12.86 12.32
CA ASN A 305 17.60 12.43 12.76
C ASN A 305 18.25 11.41 11.81
N CYS A 306 17.55 11.01 10.73
CA CYS A 306 17.92 9.95 9.79
C CYS A 306 18.13 8.55 10.41
N THR A 307 17.54 8.28 11.58
CA THR A 307 17.68 6.98 12.28
C THR A 307 16.52 6.03 11.96
N PHE A 308 16.77 4.73 11.96
CA PHE A 308 15.74 3.69 11.82
C PHE A 308 15.74 2.73 13.02
N GLU A 309 14.58 2.53 13.63
CA GLU A 309 14.35 1.55 14.70
C GLU A 309 13.57 0.37 14.11
N LYS A 310 14.01 -0.87 14.36
CA LYS A 310 13.40 -2.10 13.84
C LYS A 310 13.16 -3.10 14.97
N TRP A 311 12.07 -3.86 14.94
CA TRP A 311 11.80 -4.94 15.91
C TRP A 311 10.92 -6.03 15.29
N ASP A 312 10.97 -7.24 15.86
CA ASP A 312 10.21 -8.39 15.38
C ASP A 312 9.06 -8.71 16.33
N LEU A 313 7.92 -9.14 15.77
CA LEU A 313 6.81 -9.70 16.53
C LEU A 313 7.11 -11.16 16.87
N ASP A 314 7.11 -11.49 18.16
CA ASP A 314 7.09 -12.89 18.60
C ASP A 314 5.67 -13.46 18.42
N ALA A 315 5.37 -13.96 17.23
CA ALA A 315 4.05 -14.50 16.87
C ALA A 315 3.68 -15.80 17.62
N LYS A 316 4.64 -16.49 18.24
CA LYS A 316 4.39 -17.71 19.03
C LYS A 316 3.93 -17.38 20.45
N ASN A 317 4.54 -16.37 21.06
CA ASN A 317 4.22 -15.97 22.43
C ASN A 317 3.23 -14.80 22.53
N SER A 318 3.03 -14.02 21.46
CA SER A 318 1.98 -13.00 21.38
C SER A 318 0.60 -13.63 21.33
N ASN A 319 -0.31 -13.14 22.18
CA ASN A 319 -1.67 -13.67 22.27
C ASN A 319 -2.70 -12.54 22.32
N VAL A 320 -3.75 -12.66 21.51
CA VAL A 320 -4.98 -11.87 21.64
C VAL A 320 -5.83 -12.52 22.73
N THR A 321 -5.94 -11.87 23.88
CA THR A 321 -6.75 -12.38 25.01
C THR A 321 -7.95 -11.47 25.26
N GLU A 322 -8.99 -11.99 25.91
CA GLU A 322 -10.17 -11.20 26.33
C GLU A 322 -9.81 -9.99 27.22
N LYS A 323 -8.68 -10.07 27.94
CA LYS A 323 -8.12 -8.97 28.77
C LYS A 323 -7.24 -7.99 27.97
N GLY A 324 -7.23 -8.11 26.64
CA GLY A 324 -6.45 -7.29 25.71
C GLY A 324 -5.37 -8.09 24.96
N ALA A 325 -4.98 -7.55 23.80
CA ALA A 325 -3.85 -8.06 23.02
C ALA A 325 -2.52 -7.67 23.67
N ARG A 326 -1.80 -8.65 24.21
CA ARG A 326 -0.39 -8.49 24.62
C ARG A 326 0.49 -8.94 23.47
N TYR A 327 1.20 -7.98 22.90
CA TYR A 327 2.20 -8.19 21.87
C TYR A 327 3.57 -8.29 22.53
N LEU A 328 4.37 -9.26 22.11
CA LEU A 328 5.76 -9.40 22.53
C LEU A 328 6.64 -9.05 21.35
N VAL A 329 7.54 -8.09 21.56
CA VAL A 329 8.56 -7.71 20.58
C VAL A 329 9.90 -8.29 20.99
N LYS A 330 10.70 -8.67 20.00
CA LYS A 330 12.06 -9.19 20.15
C LYS A 330 12.97 -8.59 19.10
N ASP A 331 14.26 -8.89 19.19
CA ASP A 331 15.27 -8.58 18.16
C ASP A 331 15.23 -7.11 17.70
N THR A 332 15.10 -6.21 18.69
CA THR A 332 15.07 -4.76 18.50
C THR A 332 16.46 -4.25 18.12
N MET A 333 16.52 -3.46 17.05
CA MET A 333 17.74 -2.92 16.45
C MET A 333 17.57 -1.43 16.20
N TYR A 334 18.68 -0.70 16.33
CA TYR A 334 18.77 0.73 16.03
C TYR A 334 19.85 0.95 14.99
N TRP A 335 19.50 1.65 13.91
CA TRP A 335 20.39 2.05 12.83
C TRP A 335 20.55 3.57 12.91
N TYR A 336 21.80 4.02 13.06
CA TYR A 336 22.21 5.40 13.32
C TYR A 336 23.04 5.95 12.16
#